data_AF-E9I3N8-F1
#
_entry.id   AF-E9I3N8-F1
#
_cell.length_a   1.000
_cell.length_b   1.000
_cell.length_c   1.000
_cell.angle_alpha   90.00
_cell.angle_beta   90.00
_cell.angle_gamma   90.00
#
_symmetry.space_group_name_H-M   'P 1'
#
loop_
_entity.id
_entity.type
_entity.pdbx_description
1 polymer ?
#
loop_
_entity_poly.entity_id
_entity_poly.type
_entity_poly.pdbx_seq_one_letter_code
_entity_poly.pdbx_strand_id
1 'polypeptide(L)'
;MEPPPPVAEWALEVCKAKQRGIRYKITGCHTRIQNIVTNNLSRRDAEKHLNDARNLLGDLERIHDRIIELVDDDEVAATQNTQHLAYASTVDAASALVENYLLQRQDDNSSVVPETEAQAAARRALQAAEQRVREARAEVEAAEQAFMDLGGDLSALEGTELGPSDSVSQAGRQAPKEKESLGVSDQGPISVIHIPSKTGFPQD
;
A
#
# COMPACT_ATOMS: atom_id res chain seq x y z
N MET A 1 -15.69 23.55 3.27
CA MET A 1 -15.04 23.27 1.99
C MET A 1 -16.15 22.77 1.07
N GLU A 2 -16.53 23.56 0.08
CA GLU A 2 -17.60 23.19 -0.85
C GLU A 2 -17.08 22.05 -1.76
N PRO A 3 -17.88 21.01 -2.03
CA PRO A 3 -17.45 19.93 -2.92
C PRO A 3 -17.16 20.51 -4.32
N PRO A 4 -16.16 19.97 -5.04
CA PRO A 4 -15.88 20.44 -6.39
C PRO A 4 -17.12 20.25 -7.28
N PRO A 5 -17.39 21.17 -8.21
CA PRO A 5 -18.54 21.09 -9.09
C PRO A 5 -18.49 19.80 -9.92
N PRO A 6 -19.65 19.22 -10.26
CA PRO A 6 -19.71 18.04 -11.12
C PRO A 6 -19.10 18.33 -12.49
N VAL A 7 -18.58 17.29 -13.16
CA VAL A 7 -17.90 17.42 -14.47
C VAL A 7 -18.78 18.11 -15.52
N ALA A 8 -20.11 17.87 -15.48
CA ALA A 8 -21.08 18.50 -16.37
C ALA A 8 -21.09 20.04 -16.31
N GLU A 9 -20.64 20.63 -15.20
CA GLU A 9 -20.59 22.09 -15.02
C GLU A 9 -19.23 22.69 -15.40
N TRP A 10 -18.23 21.85 -15.73
CA TRP A 10 -16.90 22.35 -16.05
C TRP A 10 -16.87 23.05 -17.40
N ALA A 11 -16.17 24.18 -17.44
CA ALA A 11 -15.85 24.88 -18.68
C ALA A 11 -14.78 24.12 -19.48
N LEU A 12 -14.75 24.33 -20.79
CA LEU A 12 -13.86 23.63 -21.73
C LEU A 12 -12.38 23.67 -21.30
N GLU A 13 -11.90 24.81 -20.82
CA GLU A 13 -10.50 24.97 -20.39
C GLU A 13 -10.17 24.16 -19.13
N VAL A 14 -11.13 24.04 -18.21
CA VAL A 14 -10.98 23.18 -17.02
C VAL A 14 -10.94 21.72 -17.46
N CYS A 15 -11.83 21.30 -18.36
CA CYS A 15 -11.84 19.96 -18.92
C CYS A 15 -10.50 19.62 -19.57
N LYS A 16 -9.99 20.47 -20.48
CA LYS A 16 -8.69 20.27 -21.15
C LYS A 16 -7.53 20.18 -20.15
N ALA A 17 -7.51 21.03 -19.12
CA ALA A 17 -6.48 21.00 -18.08
C ALA A 17 -6.51 19.69 -17.27
N LYS A 18 -7.70 19.26 -16.84
CA LYS A 18 -7.90 17.99 -16.11
C LYS A 18 -7.57 16.78 -16.97
N GLN A 19 -8.02 16.77 -18.23
CA GLN A 19 -7.73 15.74 -19.22
C GLN A 19 -6.21 15.56 -19.40
N ARG A 20 -5.46 16.66 -19.56
CA ARG A 20 -3.99 16.61 -19.66
C ARG A 20 -3.34 15.99 -18.42
N GLY A 21 -3.80 16.38 -17.23
CA GLY A 21 -3.30 15.84 -15.97
C GLY A 21 -3.56 14.34 -15.82
N ILE A 22 -4.74 13.87 -16.22
CA ILE A 22 -5.10 12.45 -16.17
C ILE A 22 -4.29 11.64 -17.18
N ARG A 23 -4.15 12.13 -18.41
CA ARG A 23 -3.31 11.53 -19.46
C ARG A 23 -1.87 11.32 -18.97
N TYR A 24 -1.28 12.33 -18.34
CA TYR A 24 0.05 12.22 -17.73
C TYR A 24 0.12 11.12 -16.65
N LYS A 25 -0.91 11.01 -15.80
CA LYS A 25 -0.98 9.97 -14.77
C LYS A 25 -1.13 8.57 -15.36
N ILE A 26 -1.95 8.39 -16.41
CA ILE A 26 -2.10 7.10 -17.11
C ILE A 26 -0.74 6.66 -17.68
N THR A 27 -0.04 7.55 -18.39
CA THR A 27 1.32 7.27 -18.88
C THR A 27 2.26 6.89 -17.73
N GLY A 28 2.19 7.61 -16.61
CA GLY A 28 2.99 7.29 -15.43
C GLY A 28 2.67 5.91 -14.82
N CYS A 29 1.40 5.49 -14.80
CA CYS A 29 1.02 4.14 -14.37
C CYS A 29 1.58 3.08 -15.32
N HIS A 30 1.44 3.27 -16.63
CA HIS A 30 2.00 2.37 -17.63
C HIS A 30 3.53 2.21 -17.47
N THR A 31 4.27 3.31 -17.34
CA THR A 31 5.72 3.26 -17.12
C THR A 31 6.10 2.50 -15.84
N ARG A 32 5.36 2.69 -14.74
CA ARG A 32 5.62 1.96 -13.48
C ARG A 32 5.33 0.47 -13.62
N ILE A 33 4.23 0.11 -14.28
CA ILE A 33 3.88 -1.29 -14.59
C ILE A 33 5.00 -1.92 -15.41
N GLN A 34 5.42 -1.27 -16.50
CA GLN A 34 6.50 -1.75 -17.34
C GLN A 34 7.79 -1.96 -16.53
N ASN A 35 8.16 -1.01 -15.67
CA ASN A 35 9.33 -1.14 -14.79
C ASN A 35 9.20 -2.32 -13.80
N ILE A 36 8.02 -2.55 -13.24
CA ILE A 36 7.75 -3.68 -12.34
C ILE A 36 7.90 -5.00 -13.08
N VAL A 37 7.31 -5.12 -14.27
CA VAL A 37 7.36 -6.32 -15.11
C VAL A 37 8.80 -6.60 -15.54
N THR A 38 9.51 -5.60 -16.08
CA THR A 38 10.89 -5.75 -16.56
C THR A 38 11.87 -6.11 -15.45
N ASN A 39 11.73 -5.54 -14.25
CA ASN A 39 12.64 -5.80 -13.12
C ASN A 39 12.12 -6.88 -12.17
N ASN A 40 11.06 -7.57 -12.54
CA ASN A 40 10.43 -8.63 -11.77
C ASN A 40 10.10 -8.25 -10.30
N LEU A 41 9.49 -7.07 -10.11
CA LEU A 41 9.18 -6.50 -8.79
C LEU A 41 7.85 -7.03 -8.20
N SER A 42 7.19 -6.22 -7.37
CA SER A 42 5.98 -6.59 -6.63
C SER A 42 4.76 -6.77 -7.55
N ARG A 43 4.14 -7.96 -7.54
CA ARG A 43 2.87 -8.25 -8.23
C ARG A 43 1.73 -7.34 -7.76
N ARG A 44 1.65 -7.14 -6.44
CA ARG A 44 0.64 -6.27 -5.81
C ARG A 44 0.73 -4.84 -6.33
N ASP A 45 1.94 -4.33 -6.53
CA ASP A 45 2.12 -2.97 -7.04
C ASP A 45 1.78 -2.87 -8.53
N ALA A 46 2.02 -3.92 -9.31
CA ALA A 46 1.57 -3.99 -10.70
C ALA A 46 0.03 -3.92 -10.80
N GLU A 47 -0.66 -4.73 -10.00
CA GLU A 47 -2.13 -4.74 -9.92
C GLU A 47 -2.68 -3.40 -9.43
N LYS A 48 -2.05 -2.81 -8.41
CA LYS A 48 -2.42 -1.48 -7.89
C LYS A 48 -2.33 -0.41 -8.98
N HIS A 49 -1.21 -0.34 -9.69
CA HIS A 49 -1.03 0.65 -10.76
C HIS A 49 -1.96 0.41 -11.94
N LEU A 50 -2.31 -0.84 -12.24
CA LEU A 50 -3.33 -1.16 -13.26
C LEU A 50 -4.71 -0.67 -12.82
N ASN A 51 -5.09 -0.90 -11.57
CA ASN A 51 -6.35 -0.39 -11.02
C ASN A 51 -6.40 1.14 -11.03
N ASP A 52 -5.31 1.81 -10.66
CA ASP A 52 -5.19 3.27 -10.74
C ASP A 52 -5.37 3.75 -12.19
N ALA A 53 -4.75 3.08 -13.17
CA ALA A 53 -4.88 3.42 -14.59
C ALA A 53 -6.33 3.26 -15.11
N ARG A 54 -7.03 2.19 -14.69
CA ARG A 54 -8.44 1.96 -15.05
C ARG A 54 -9.38 3.02 -14.46
N ASN A 55 -9.18 3.40 -13.20
CA ASN A 55 -9.95 4.49 -12.58
C ASN A 55 -9.71 5.83 -13.30
N LEU A 56 -8.45 6.12 -13.63
CA LEU A 56 -8.09 7.31 -14.39
C LEU A 56 -8.70 7.31 -15.80
N LEU A 57 -8.81 6.16 -16.47
CA LEU A 57 -9.48 6.05 -17.76
C LEU A 57 -10.98 6.35 -17.64
N GLY A 58 -11.65 5.83 -16.61
CA GLY A 58 -13.05 6.15 -16.35
C GLY A 58 -13.29 7.65 -16.09
N ASP A 59 -12.37 8.32 -15.37
CA ASP A 59 -12.43 9.77 -15.20
C ASP A 59 -12.13 10.51 -16.53
N LEU A 60 -11.22 9.97 -17.35
CA LEU A 60 -10.88 10.52 -18.65
C LEU A 60 -12.06 10.47 -19.63
N GLU A 61 -12.83 9.38 -19.61
CA GLU A 61 -14.03 9.18 -20.42
C GLU A 61 -15.10 10.24 -20.11
N ARG A 62 -15.45 10.43 -18.84
CA ARG A 62 -16.42 11.47 -18.43
C ARG A 62 -16.00 12.88 -18.85
N ILE A 63 -14.71 13.19 -18.77
CA ILE A 63 -14.18 14.50 -19.20
C ILE A 63 -14.16 14.60 -20.72
N HIS A 64 -13.86 13.51 -21.42
CA HIS A 64 -13.88 13.44 -22.86
C HIS A 64 -15.29 13.70 -23.41
N ASP A 65 -16.31 13.01 -22.90
CA ASP A 65 -17.70 13.22 -23.28
C ASP A 65 -18.09 14.69 -23.12
N ARG A 66 -17.72 15.30 -21.98
CA ARG A 66 -17.98 16.71 -21.73
C ARG A 66 -17.27 17.64 -22.71
N ILE A 67 -16.05 17.30 -23.14
CA ILE A 67 -15.33 18.09 -24.16
C ILE A 67 -16.06 17.99 -25.50
N ILE A 68 -16.53 16.80 -25.89
CA ILE A 68 -17.28 16.61 -27.13
C ILE A 68 -18.59 17.41 -27.11
N GLU A 69 -19.31 17.46 -26.00
CA GLU A 69 -20.51 18.30 -25.85
C GLU A 69 -20.24 19.81 -25.99
N LEU A 70 -19.03 20.26 -25.66
CA LEU A 70 -18.65 21.68 -25.62
C LEU A 70 -17.95 22.17 -26.90
N VAL A 71 -17.60 21.26 -27.81
CA VAL A 71 -16.88 21.57 -29.04
C VAL A 71 -17.83 21.45 -30.22
N ASP A 72 -18.01 22.54 -30.95
CA ASP A 72 -18.85 22.59 -32.15
C ASP A 72 -18.08 22.20 -33.44
N ASP A 73 -16.77 22.01 -33.35
CA ASP A 73 -15.89 21.71 -34.48
C ASP A 73 -15.65 20.18 -34.62
N ASP A 74 -16.15 19.60 -35.71
CA ASP A 74 -16.06 18.17 -35.99
C ASP A 74 -14.62 17.66 -36.13
N GLU A 75 -13.68 18.46 -36.66
CA GLU A 75 -12.28 18.07 -36.78
C GLU A 75 -11.59 18.02 -35.41
N VAL A 76 -11.92 19.00 -34.55
CA VAL A 76 -11.46 19.02 -33.16
C VAL A 76 -12.04 17.83 -32.39
N ALA A 77 -13.34 17.52 -32.58
CA ALA A 77 -13.98 16.36 -31.98
C ALA A 77 -13.34 15.04 -32.44
N ALA A 78 -13.07 14.87 -33.73
CA ALA A 78 -12.38 13.70 -34.27
C ALA A 78 -10.96 13.53 -33.67
N THR A 79 -10.25 14.64 -33.49
CA THR A 79 -8.93 14.65 -32.84
C THR A 79 -9.04 14.23 -31.37
N GLN A 80 -10.07 14.71 -30.64
CA GLN A 80 -10.32 14.29 -29.26
C GLN A 80 -10.61 12.79 -29.15
N ASN A 81 -11.46 12.25 -30.03
CA ASN A 81 -11.78 10.83 -30.07
C ASN A 81 -10.52 9.98 -30.31
N THR A 82 -9.72 10.37 -31.30
CA THR A 82 -8.44 9.68 -31.60
C THR A 82 -7.52 9.65 -30.38
N GLN A 83 -7.38 10.78 -29.68
CA GLN A 83 -6.55 10.85 -28.49
C GLN A 83 -7.12 10.02 -27.33
N HIS A 84 -8.43 10.06 -27.10
CA HIS A 84 -9.08 9.26 -26.07
C HIS A 84 -8.84 7.75 -26.30
N LEU A 85 -9.06 7.28 -27.53
CA LEU A 85 -8.82 5.88 -27.91
C LEU A 85 -7.35 5.46 -27.74
N ALA A 86 -6.39 6.35 -28.00
CA ALA A 86 -4.98 6.07 -27.76
C ALA A 86 -4.66 5.80 -26.27
N TYR A 87 -5.31 6.52 -25.35
CA TYR A 87 -5.14 6.28 -23.91
C TYR A 87 -5.90 5.05 -23.43
N ALA A 88 -7.07 4.74 -24.00
CA ALA A 88 -7.76 3.48 -23.77
C ALA A 88 -6.86 2.28 -24.15
N SER A 89 -6.28 2.32 -25.36
CA SER A 89 -5.32 1.31 -25.83
C SER A 89 -4.06 1.22 -24.94
N THR A 90 -3.59 2.34 -24.39
CA THR A 90 -2.47 2.33 -23.43
C THR A 90 -2.82 1.57 -22.14
N VAL A 91 -4.05 1.71 -21.64
CA VAL A 91 -4.53 0.96 -20.46
C VAL A 91 -4.74 -0.51 -20.79
N ASP A 92 -5.22 -0.84 -21.98
CA ASP A 92 -5.34 -2.23 -22.44
C ASP A 92 -3.97 -2.90 -22.54
N ALA A 93 -2.98 -2.21 -23.10
CA ALA A 93 -1.60 -2.68 -23.16
C ALA A 93 -1.02 -2.91 -21.75
N ALA A 94 -1.30 -2.01 -20.80
CA ALA A 94 -0.92 -2.20 -19.41
C ALA A 94 -1.62 -3.42 -18.78
N SER A 95 -2.89 -3.66 -19.10
CA SER A 95 -3.64 -4.85 -18.65
C SER A 95 -2.97 -6.12 -19.14
N ALA A 96 -2.66 -6.18 -20.43
CA ALA A 96 -2.00 -7.33 -21.04
C ALA A 96 -0.61 -7.59 -20.43
N LEU A 97 0.16 -6.53 -20.13
CA LEU A 97 1.46 -6.67 -19.45
C LEU A 97 1.30 -7.29 -18.06
N VAL A 98 0.36 -6.80 -17.26
CA VAL A 98 0.12 -7.32 -15.91
C VAL A 98 -0.42 -8.74 -15.95
N GLU A 99 -1.40 -9.04 -16.81
CA GLU A 99 -1.96 -10.39 -16.93
C GLU A 99 -0.89 -11.42 -17.28
N ASN A 100 -0.08 -11.15 -18.30
CA ASN A 100 1.04 -12.02 -18.66
C ASN A 100 2.05 -12.17 -17.51
N TYR A 101 2.34 -11.07 -16.82
CA TYR A 101 3.26 -11.07 -15.68
C TYR A 101 2.75 -11.91 -14.50
N LEU A 102 1.45 -11.83 -14.20
CA LEU A 102 0.83 -12.61 -13.14
C LEU A 102 0.77 -14.10 -13.51
N LEU A 103 0.46 -14.43 -14.77
CA LEU A 103 0.44 -15.80 -15.28
C LEU A 103 1.82 -16.46 -15.18
N GLN A 104 2.88 -15.77 -15.59
CA GLN A 104 4.26 -16.27 -15.50
C GLN A 104 4.71 -16.53 -14.06
N ARG A 105 4.06 -15.89 -13.08
CA ARG A 105 4.39 -15.95 -11.65
C ARG A 105 3.27 -16.57 -10.83
N GLN A 106 2.37 -17.34 -11.44
CA GLN A 106 1.21 -17.91 -10.75
C GLN A 106 1.63 -18.86 -9.61
N ASP A 107 2.75 -19.56 -9.80
CA ASP A 107 3.31 -20.54 -8.85
C ASP A 107 4.29 -19.90 -7.85
N ASP A 108 4.61 -18.63 -8.03
CA ASP A 108 5.34 -17.89 -7.01
C ASP A 108 4.43 -17.71 -5.79
N ASN A 109 4.98 -17.97 -4.60
CA ASN A 109 4.31 -17.59 -3.35
C ASN A 109 3.91 -16.12 -3.43
N SER A 110 2.66 -15.81 -3.06
CA SER A 110 2.10 -14.45 -3.09
C SER A 110 3.11 -13.48 -2.48
N SER A 111 3.68 -12.62 -3.32
CA SER A 111 4.88 -11.80 -3.10
C SER A 111 5.05 -11.39 -1.64
N VAL A 112 5.69 -12.23 -0.82
CA VAL A 112 6.07 -11.88 0.54
C VAL A 112 7.34 -11.06 0.37
N VAL A 113 7.29 -9.80 0.76
CA VAL A 113 8.50 -9.01 1.05
C VAL A 113 9.49 -9.93 1.76
N PRO A 114 10.75 -10.07 1.32
CA PRO A 114 11.70 -10.97 1.97
C PRO A 114 11.66 -10.72 3.48
N GLU A 115 11.37 -11.78 4.23
CA GLU A 115 11.18 -11.71 5.69
C GLU A 115 12.41 -11.03 6.29
N THR A 116 12.19 -9.91 6.98
CA THR A 116 13.29 -9.24 7.68
C THR A 116 13.81 -10.15 8.80
N GLU A 117 15.09 -10.04 9.16
CA GLU A 117 15.63 -10.84 10.27
C GLU A 117 14.84 -10.66 11.58
N ALA A 118 14.27 -9.47 11.79
CA ALA A 118 13.40 -9.17 12.92
C ALA A 118 12.09 -9.99 12.90
N GLN A 119 11.47 -10.15 11.73
CA GLN A 119 10.27 -10.98 11.57
C GLN A 119 10.59 -12.47 11.75
N ALA A 120 11.70 -12.93 11.18
CA ALA A 120 12.17 -14.30 11.35
C ALA A 120 12.53 -14.62 12.81
N ALA A 121 13.09 -13.64 13.54
CA ALA A 121 13.37 -13.76 14.96
C ALA A 121 12.08 -13.79 15.80
N ALA A 122 11.11 -12.92 15.50
CA ALA A 122 9.82 -12.90 16.18
C ALA A 122 9.04 -14.22 16.01
N ARG A 123 9.03 -14.78 14.79
CA ARG A 123 8.42 -16.09 14.51
C ARG A 123 9.11 -17.22 15.28
N ARG A 124 10.45 -17.26 15.29
CA ARG A 124 11.21 -18.24 16.08
C ARG A 124 10.95 -18.10 17.59
N ALA A 125 10.86 -16.86 18.08
CA ALA A 125 10.54 -16.60 19.48
C ALA A 125 9.13 -17.07 19.85
N LEU A 126 8.13 -16.86 18.97
CA LEU A 126 6.77 -17.35 19.17
C LEU A 126 6.73 -18.88 19.21
N GLN A 127 7.38 -19.56 18.25
CA GLN A 127 7.46 -21.02 18.24
C GLN A 127 8.14 -21.57 19.51
N ALA A 128 9.19 -20.91 19.98
CA ALA A 128 9.87 -21.29 21.22
C ALA A 128 9.01 -21.01 22.47
N ALA A 129 8.14 -20.02 22.44
CA ALA A 129 7.18 -19.75 23.52
C ALA A 129 6.06 -20.80 23.53
N GLU A 130 5.50 -21.13 22.37
CA GLU A 130 4.49 -22.18 22.22
C GLU A 130 5.00 -23.55 22.66
N GLN A 131 6.25 -23.89 22.31
CA GLN A 131 6.89 -25.11 22.76
C GLN A 131 7.03 -25.14 24.29
N ARG A 132 7.47 -24.03 24.90
CA ARG A 132 7.57 -23.93 26.37
C ARG A 132 6.21 -24.05 27.06
N VAL A 133 5.15 -23.49 26.47
CA VAL A 133 3.78 -23.67 26.99
C VAL A 133 3.35 -25.13 26.91
N ARG A 134 3.68 -25.83 25.82
CA ARG A 134 3.38 -27.25 25.67
C ARG A 134 4.12 -28.11 26.70
N GLU A 135 5.41 -27.84 26.91
CA GLU A 135 6.23 -28.53 27.91
C GLU A 135 5.72 -28.29 29.34
N ALA A 136 5.42 -27.04 29.69
CA ALA A 136 4.87 -26.70 31.00
C ALA A 136 3.51 -27.38 31.25
N ARG A 137 2.64 -27.47 30.23
CA ARG A 137 1.36 -28.20 30.34
C ARG A 137 1.58 -29.69 30.58
N ALA A 138 2.53 -30.31 29.89
CA ALA A 138 2.86 -31.72 30.09
C ALA A 138 3.45 -31.98 31.48
N GLU A 139 4.25 -31.05 32.01
CA GLU A 139 4.80 -31.15 33.36
C GLU A 139 3.73 -31.01 34.44
N VAL A 140 2.78 -30.08 34.27
CA VAL A 140 1.62 -29.93 35.16
C VAL A 140 0.76 -31.19 35.14
N GLU A 141 0.43 -31.72 33.95
CA GLU A 141 -0.35 -32.95 33.80
C GLU A 141 0.36 -34.15 34.47
N ALA A 142 1.67 -34.27 34.30
CA ALA A 142 2.46 -35.31 34.96
C ALA A 142 2.47 -35.16 36.50
N ALA A 143 2.55 -33.93 37.00
CA ALA A 143 2.48 -33.64 38.44
C ALA A 143 1.10 -33.91 39.02
N GLU A 144 0.02 -33.56 38.31
CA GLU A 144 -1.36 -33.88 38.67
C GLU A 144 -1.59 -35.38 38.74
N GLN A 145 -1.09 -36.13 37.75
CA GLN A 145 -1.18 -37.59 37.75
C GLN A 145 -0.39 -38.21 38.91
N ALA A 146 0.83 -37.74 39.18
CA ALA A 146 1.62 -38.20 40.32
C ALA A 146 0.94 -37.89 41.68
N PHE A 147 0.23 -36.76 41.78
CA PHE A 147 -0.55 -36.41 42.97
C PHE A 147 -1.76 -37.34 43.15
N MET A 148 -2.48 -37.67 42.08
CA MET A 148 -3.58 -38.65 42.11
C MET A 148 -3.09 -40.06 42.50
N ASP A 149 -1.95 -40.51 41.96
CA ASP A 149 -1.37 -41.83 42.26
C ASP A 149 -0.93 -41.99 43.73
N LEU A 150 -0.57 -40.88 44.39
CA LEU A 150 -0.25 -40.85 45.83
C LEU A 150 -1.51 -40.82 46.74
N GLY A 151 -2.71 -40.86 46.15
CA GLY A 151 -3.99 -40.83 46.86
C GLY A 151 -4.49 -39.41 47.20
N GLY A 152 -4.00 -38.39 46.50
CA GLY A 152 -4.47 -37.00 46.65
C GLY A 152 -5.87 -36.80 46.05
N ASP A 153 -6.73 -36.05 46.76
CA ASP A 153 -8.06 -35.66 46.28
C ASP A 153 -8.03 -34.21 45.80
N LEU A 154 -8.19 -34.02 44.48
CA LEU A 154 -8.24 -32.69 43.84
C LEU A 154 -9.55 -31.94 44.13
N SER A 155 -10.58 -32.63 44.64
CA SER A 155 -11.89 -32.05 44.97
C SER A 155 -11.83 -31.01 46.11
N ALA A 156 -10.73 -30.95 46.86
CA ALA A 156 -10.51 -29.97 47.92
C ALA A 156 -9.92 -28.63 47.42
N LEU A 157 -9.46 -28.53 46.17
CA LEU A 157 -8.72 -27.36 45.65
C LEU A 157 -9.56 -26.44 44.74
N GLU A 158 -10.76 -26.85 44.33
CA GLU A 158 -11.66 -26.08 43.45
C GLU A 158 -12.36 -24.89 44.17
N GLY A 159 -11.96 -24.58 45.42
CA GLY A 159 -12.60 -23.57 46.27
C GLY A 159 -11.75 -22.35 46.62
N THR A 160 -10.68 -22.03 45.89
CA THR A 160 -9.87 -20.83 46.19
C THR A 160 -9.91 -19.84 45.04
N GLU A 161 -10.96 -19.01 45.04
CA GLU A 161 -11.03 -17.74 44.31
C GLU A 161 -9.90 -16.82 44.83
N LEU A 162 -8.72 -16.91 44.23
CA LEU A 162 -7.65 -15.94 44.44
C LEU A 162 -7.97 -14.69 43.62
N GLY A 163 -8.84 -13.84 44.17
CA GLY A 163 -9.03 -12.47 43.69
C GLY A 163 -7.68 -11.73 43.64
N PRO A 164 -7.46 -10.84 42.65
CA PRO A 164 -6.22 -10.09 42.55
C PRO A 164 -6.12 -9.15 43.74
N SER A 165 -5.24 -9.48 44.68
CA SER A 165 -4.89 -8.58 45.78
C SER A 165 -4.12 -7.38 45.22
N ASP A 166 -4.79 -6.23 45.27
CA ASP A 166 -4.20 -4.91 45.28
C ASP A 166 -3.11 -4.81 46.35
N SER A 167 -1.91 -4.38 45.95
CA SER A 167 -1.10 -3.34 46.60
C SER A 167 0.40 -3.58 46.41
N VAL A 168 0.98 -2.94 45.39
CA VAL A 168 2.40 -2.55 45.43
C VAL A 168 2.44 -1.02 45.43
N SER A 169 2.51 -0.44 46.63
CA SER A 169 2.97 0.93 46.80
C SER A 169 4.49 0.93 46.83
N GLN A 170 5.13 1.45 45.78
CA GLN A 170 6.45 2.05 45.94
C GLN A 170 6.48 3.38 45.18
N ALA A 171 6.36 4.44 45.98
CA ALA A 171 6.47 5.82 45.57
C ALA A 171 7.85 6.09 44.95
N GLY A 172 7.85 6.57 43.72
CA GLY A 172 9.04 7.06 43.05
C GLY A 172 8.66 8.14 42.05
N ARG A 173 9.17 9.36 42.31
CA ARG A 173 9.33 10.55 41.44
C ARG A 173 8.44 11.75 41.79
N GLN A 174 9.08 12.74 42.42
CA GLN A 174 8.87 14.14 42.07
C GLN A 174 9.89 14.56 41.00
N ALA A 175 9.40 15.36 40.06
CA ALA A 175 9.94 15.64 38.74
C ALA A 175 11.14 16.63 38.68
N PRO A 176 11.83 16.71 37.54
CA PRO A 176 12.50 17.92 37.11
C PRO A 176 11.78 18.59 35.92
N LYS A 177 11.26 19.78 36.20
CA LYS A 177 11.32 21.05 35.45
C LYS A 177 11.23 21.01 33.91
N GLU A 178 10.14 21.59 33.42
CA GLU A 178 10.05 22.26 32.12
C GLU A 178 10.99 23.47 32.06
N LYS A 179 11.75 23.58 30.96
CA LYS A 179 12.17 24.85 30.36
C LYS A 179 12.22 24.69 28.84
N GLU A 180 11.15 25.18 28.24
CA GLU A 180 11.08 26.00 27.01
C GLU A 180 12.42 26.37 26.36
N SER A 181 12.54 26.11 25.05
CA SER A 181 13.15 27.07 24.11
C SER A 181 12.75 26.78 22.67
N LEU A 182 12.01 27.75 22.12
CA LEU A 182 12.12 28.37 20.79
C LEU A 182 12.59 27.52 19.60
N GLY A 183 11.76 27.54 18.56
CA GLY A 183 12.12 27.08 17.22
C GLY A 183 13.09 28.01 16.49
N VAL A 184 13.38 27.63 15.25
CA VAL A 184 13.79 28.49 14.15
C VAL A 184 13.63 27.67 12.87
N SER A 185 12.97 28.27 11.90
CA SER A 185 12.91 27.86 10.51
C SER A 185 14.31 27.73 9.92
N ASP A 186 14.53 26.77 9.02
CA ASP A 186 15.46 27.05 7.93
C ASP A 186 15.03 26.39 6.62
N GLN A 187 15.04 27.23 5.59
CA GLN A 187 14.74 26.93 4.21
C GLN A 187 16.02 26.40 3.57
N GLY A 188 16.00 25.16 3.09
CA GLY A 188 17.03 24.63 2.20
C GLY A 188 16.58 24.72 0.74
N PRO A 189 17.40 25.25 -0.19
CA PRO A 189 16.99 25.58 -1.55
C PRO A 189 16.83 24.36 -2.47
N ILE A 190 15.93 24.54 -3.42
CA ILE A 190 15.64 23.68 -4.57
C ILE A 190 16.89 23.57 -5.46
N SER A 191 17.47 22.37 -5.57
CA SER A 191 18.42 22.05 -6.63
C SER A 191 17.68 21.55 -7.87
N VAL A 192 17.75 22.36 -8.91
CA VAL A 192 17.25 22.12 -10.26
C VAL A 192 17.95 20.91 -10.87
N ILE A 193 17.18 19.90 -11.29
CA ILE A 193 17.69 18.78 -12.09
C ILE A 193 17.91 19.29 -13.51
N HIS A 194 19.17 19.35 -13.92
CA HIS A 194 19.60 19.61 -15.30
C HIS A 194 19.34 18.37 -16.16
N ILE A 195 18.48 18.49 -17.17
CA ILE A 195 18.25 17.45 -18.19
C ILE A 195 19.22 17.74 -19.35
N PRO A 196 20.21 16.88 -19.64
CA PRO A 196 20.98 17.00 -20.88
C PRO A 196 20.12 16.55 -22.08
N SER A 197 19.88 17.47 -23.00
CA SER A 197 19.30 17.20 -24.33
C SER A 197 20.20 16.26 -25.12
N LYS A 198 19.74 15.04 -25.40
CA LYS A 198 20.32 14.19 -26.44
C LYS A 198 19.77 14.60 -27.80
N THR A 199 20.52 15.39 -28.55
CA THR A 199 20.42 15.46 -30.00
C THR A 199 21.53 14.60 -30.60
N GLY A 200 21.15 13.57 -31.36
CA GLY A 200 22.09 12.71 -32.07
C GLY A 200 21.35 11.64 -32.86
N PHE A 201 20.89 12.01 -34.05
CA PHE A 201 20.53 11.06 -35.11
C PHE A 201 21.80 10.34 -35.57
N PRO A 202 21.79 9.02 -35.77
CA PRO A 202 22.63 8.40 -36.76
C PRO A 202 21.90 8.38 -38.11
N GLN A 203 22.54 8.98 -39.11
CA GLN A 203 22.34 8.56 -40.50
C GLN A 203 22.95 7.16 -40.63
N ASP A 204 22.19 6.24 -41.20
CA ASP A 204 22.60 5.37 -42.31
C ASP A 204 21.34 4.84 -43.01
#